data_AF-A0ABD4YWM0-F1
#
_entry.id   AF-A0ABD4YWM0-F1
#
_cell.length_a   1.000
_cell.length_b   1.000
_cell.length_c   1.000
_cell.angle_alpha   90.00
_cell.angle_beta   90.00
_cell.angle_gamma   90.00
#
_symmetry.space_group_name_H-M   'P 1'
#
loop_
_entity.id
_entity.type
_entity.pdbx_description
1 polymer ?
#
loop_
_entity_poly.entity_id
_entity_poly.type
_entity_poly.pdbx_seq_one_letter_code
_entity_poly.pdbx_strand_id
1 'polypeptide(L)'
;MNDPQAPATAAGPAALATAPPEPGWLLKAATCLVYAAMLAWTVYSSRPETMLEVAQLAFGGAMLLGALLLVVLGVFSLWKRFRTPRNRVRIMLGAGVFLLAAGAVPLAERSHDNRQRDIANTEIRKAIDALRMQAGGGSGVPEDVPAIDPSPKATGPYGEMERAMKTVAGERLAQHRAYLQELKEIGLPRLFDAGRLARDSGLIESRLILEQAEKLVPAYRQQSLDVLDEMPALVRSLTISEPEKAKILQALTDSRAASNEKLRRVWDLETQILHEFGLMITLLDDNRQFWYADRNELKFGRNADLTRFHQHQDTVNRLAREQERLATQSLAAMPQAPLR
;
A
#
# COMPACT_ATOMS: atom_id res chain seq x y z
N MET A 1 -93.45 -69.97 -3.13
CA MET A 1 -92.61 -69.55 -1.98
C MET A 1 -91.16 -69.73 -2.36
N ASN A 2 -90.25 -68.78 -2.35
CA ASN A 2 -90.24 -67.32 -2.37
C ASN A 2 -88.76 -67.01 -2.63
N ASP A 3 -88.45 -66.19 -3.63
CA ASP A 3 -87.14 -65.54 -3.76
C ASP A 3 -86.83 -64.74 -2.48
N PRO A 4 -85.55 -64.55 -2.09
CA PRO A 4 -84.86 -63.37 -2.62
C PRO A 4 -83.35 -63.51 -2.87
N GLN A 5 -82.95 -62.86 -3.97
CA GLN A 5 -81.62 -62.29 -4.23
C GLN A 5 -80.97 -61.69 -2.98
N ALA A 6 -79.70 -62.07 -2.75
CA ALA A 6 -78.79 -61.37 -1.86
C ALA A 6 -77.92 -60.36 -2.65
N PRO A 7 -77.49 -59.26 -2.01
CA PRO A 7 -77.40 -57.95 -2.66
C PRO A 7 -76.03 -57.66 -3.30
N ALA A 8 -76.09 -56.78 -4.30
CA ALA A 8 -74.94 -56.05 -4.82
C ALA A 8 -74.20 -55.35 -3.68
N THR A 9 -72.92 -55.69 -3.50
CA THR A 9 -71.99 -54.96 -2.65
C THR A 9 -71.92 -53.50 -3.10
N ALA A 10 -72.38 -52.62 -2.22
CA ALA A 10 -72.29 -51.19 -2.35
C ALA A 10 -70.86 -50.74 -2.67
N ALA A 11 -70.69 -50.10 -3.82
CA ALA A 11 -69.54 -49.25 -4.07
C ALA A 11 -69.57 -48.13 -3.01
N GLY A 12 -68.59 -48.15 -2.09
CA GLY A 12 -68.40 -47.05 -1.15
C GLY A 12 -68.18 -45.74 -1.90
N PRO A 13 -68.59 -44.58 -1.33
CA PRO A 13 -68.40 -43.30 -1.99
C PRO A 13 -66.91 -43.09 -2.24
N ALA A 14 -66.55 -42.90 -3.52
CA ALA A 14 -65.22 -42.51 -3.93
C ALA A 14 -64.81 -41.29 -3.10
N ALA A 15 -63.79 -41.46 -2.26
CA ALA A 15 -63.19 -40.37 -1.52
C ALA A 15 -62.82 -39.27 -2.53
N LEU A 16 -63.48 -38.12 -2.44
CA LEU A 16 -63.15 -36.93 -3.21
C LEU A 16 -61.66 -36.70 -3.05
N ALA A 17 -60.91 -36.81 -4.16
CA ALA A 17 -59.51 -36.48 -4.19
C ALA A 17 -59.37 -35.01 -3.82
N THR A 18 -59.10 -34.74 -2.54
CA THR A 18 -58.84 -33.40 -2.04
C THR A 18 -57.66 -32.83 -2.82
N ALA A 19 -57.89 -31.73 -3.53
CA ALA A 19 -56.86 -31.06 -4.30
C ALA A 19 -55.61 -30.84 -3.43
N PRO A 20 -54.40 -31.09 -3.95
CA PRO A 20 -53.18 -30.96 -3.15
C PRO A 20 -53.06 -29.53 -2.59
N PRO A 21 -52.59 -29.37 -1.34
CA PRO A 21 -52.55 -28.07 -0.68
C PRO A 21 -51.66 -27.10 -1.46
N GLU A 22 -52.23 -25.98 -1.90
CA GLU A 22 -51.50 -24.95 -2.64
C GLU A 22 -50.59 -24.11 -1.72
N PRO A 23 -49.43 -23.67 -2.23
CA PRO A 23 -48.59 -22.70 -1.52
C PRO A 23 -49.25 -21.32 -1.48
N GLY A 24 -49.40 -20.76 -0.28
CA GLY A 24 -49.88 -19.39 -0.08
C GLY A 24 -48.95 -18.35 -0.71
N TRP A 25 -49.51 -17.21 -1.10
CA TRP A 25 -48.82 -16.14 -1.84
C TRP A 25 -47.56 -15.61 -1.14
N LEU A 26 -47.59 -15.49 0.20
CA LEU A 26 -46.45 -15.06 1.03
C LEU A 26 -45.22 -15.95 0.84
N LEU A 27 -45.41 -17.27 0.72
CA LEU A 27 -44.31 -18.22 0.55
C LEU A 27 -43.66 -18.08 -0.84
N LYS A 28 -44.49 -17.85 -1.88
CA LYS A 28 -44.01 -17.60 -3.24
C LYS A 28 -43.24 -16.27 -3.31
N ALA A 29 -43.78 -15.22 -2.70
CA ALA A 29 -43.15 -13.89 -2.64
C ALA A 29 -41.81 -13.93 -1.91
N ALA A 30 -41.74 -14.59 -0.74
CA ALA A 30 -40.50 -14.75 0.02
C ALA A 30 -39.43 -15.53 -0.76
N THR A 31 -39.83 -16.60 -1.45
CA THR A 31 -38.91 -17.39 -2.29
C THR A 31 -38.39 -16.53 -3.44
N CYS A 32 -39.26 -15.79 -4.13
CA CYS A 32 -38.88 -14.91 -5.23
C CYS A 32 -37.91 -13.80 -4.77
N LEU A 33 -38.18 -13.19 -3.61
CA LEU A 33 -37.31 -12.17 -3.01
C LEU A 33 -35.90 -12.71 -2.72
N VAL A 34 -35.79 -13.92 -2.15
CA VAL A 34 -34.49 -14.54 -1.84
C VAL A 34 -33.65 -14.73 -3.11
N TYR A 35 -34.22 -15.32 -4.15
CA TYR A 35 -33.48 -15.57 -5.40
C TYR A 35 -33.21 -14.29 -6.20
N ALA A 36 -34.14 -13.33 -6.20
CA ALA A 36 -33.93 -12.01 -6.80
C ALA A 36 -32.81 -11.24 -6.10
N ALA A 37 -32.78 -11.27 -4.75
CA ALA A 37 -31.71 -10.66 -3.97
C ALA A 37 -30.36 -11.33 -4.23
N MET A 38 -30.30 -12.68 -4.33
CA MET A 38 -29.07 -13.39 -4.69
C MET A 38 -28.56 -12.98 -6.07
N LEU A 39 -29.44 -12.89 -7.08
CA LEU A 39 -29.06 -12.48 -8.44
C LEU A 39 -28.60 -11.02 -8.50
N ALA A 40 -29.38 -10.10 -7.91
CA ALA A 40 -29.02 -8.70 -7.82
C ALA A 40 -27.67 -8.51 -7.11
N TRP A 41 -27.42 -9.29 -6.06
CA TRP A 41 -26.15 -9.28 -5.34
C TRP A 41 -24.99 -9.81 -6.18
N THR A 42 -25.16 -10.95 -6.88
CA THR A 42 -24.09 -11.50 -7.76
C THR A 42 -23.67 -10.53 -8.85
N VAL A 43 -24.63 -9.77 -9.40
CA VAL A 43 -24.35 -8.71 -10.38
C VAL A 43 -23.64 -7.55 -9.70
N TYR A 44 -24.14 -7.06 -8.56
CA TYR A 44 -23.56 -5.93 -7.84
C TYR A 44 -22.13 -6.19 -7.36
N SER A 45 -21.86 -7.38 -6.81
CA SER A 45 -20.54 -7.75 -6.28
C SER A 45 -19.46 -7.89 -7.37
N SER A 46 -19.88 -8.20 -8.60
CA SER A 46 -18.96 -8.42 -9.72
C SER A 46 -18.51 -7.13 -10.39
N ARG A 47 -19.06 -5.97 -9.98
CA ARG A 47 -18.79 -4.64 -10.54
C ARG A 47 -18.64 -4.62 -12.06
N PRO A 48 -19.63 -5.11 -12.81
CA PRO A 48 -19.57 -5.13 -14.27
C PRO A 48 -19.47 -3.70 -14.82
N GLU A 49 -18.61 -3.50 -15.81
CA GLU A 49 -18.40 -2.18 -16.42
C GLU A 49 -19.39 -1.92 -17.56
N THR A 50 -19.99 -2.98 -18.09
CA THR A 50 -20.95 -2.88 -19.21
C THR A 50 -22.30 -3.52 -18.90
N MET A 51 -23.35 -3.00 -19.54
CA MET A 51 -24.70 -3.59 -19.48
C MET A 51 -24.74 -5.02 -20.04
N LEU A 52 -23.81 -5.39 -20.93
CA LEU A 52 -23.70 -6.74 -21.48
C LEU A 52 -23.21 -7.74 -20.42
N GLU A 53 -22.21 -7.36 -19.62
CA GLU A 53 -21.70 -8.18 -18.52
C GLU A 53 -22.75 -8.36 -17.41
N VAL A 54 -23.50 -7.30 -17.09
CA VAL A 54 -24.66 -7.38 -16.18
C VAL A 54 -25.64 -8.46 -16.64
N ALA A 55 -26.01 -8.45 -17.92
CA ALA A 55 -26.95 -9.42 -18.49
C ALA A 55 -26.38 -10.85 -18.48
N GLN A 56 -25.10 -11.02 -18.80
CA GLN A 56 -24.43 -12.32 -18.79
C GLN A 56 -24.31 -12.90 -17.38
N LEU A 57 -23.96 -12.08 -16.38
CA LEU A 57 -23.89 -12.48 -14.98
C LEU A 57 -25.26 -12.85 -14.42
N ALA A 58 -26.28 -12.04 -14.71
CA ALA A 58 -27.65 -12.30 -14.28
C ALA A 58 -28.21 -13.60 -14.90
N PHE A 59 -27.99 -13.80 -16.20
CA PHE A 59 -28.47 -14.98 -16.92
C PHE A 59 -27.71 -16.25 -16.51
N GLY A 60 -26.38 -16.18 -16.43
CA GLY A 60 -25.54 -17.28 -15.96
C GLY A 60 -25.84 -17.68 -14.52
N GLY A 61 -25.98 -16.71 -13.62
CA GLY A 61 -26.39 -16.94 -12.24
C GLY A 61 -27.78 -17.57 -12.13
N ALA A 62 -28.74 -17.11 -12.94
CA ALA A 62 -30.10 -17.67 -12.96
C ALA A 62 -30.12 -19.12 -13.45
N MET A 63 -29.35 -19.44 -14.49
CA MET A 63 -29.21 -20.82 -14.99
C MET A 63 -28.59 -21.76 -13.95
N LEU A 64 -27.54 -21.30 -13.26
CA LEU A 64 -26.84 -22.10 -12.24
C LEU A 64 -27.73 -22.37 -11.03
N LEU A 65 -28.43 -21.34 -10.54
CA LEU A 65 -29.42 -21.48 -9.46
C LEU A 65 -30.59 -22.38 -9.86
N GLY A 66 -31.07 -22.24 -11.11
CA GLY A 66 -32.12 -23.09 -11.67
C GLY A 66 -31.71 -24.57 -11.75
N ALA A 67 -30.51 -24.86 -12.25
CA ALA A 67 -29.97 -26.22 -12.31
C ALA A 67 -29.83 -26.85 -10.92
N LEU A 68 -29.32 -26.08 -9.95
CA LEU A 68 -29.13 -26.54 -8.59
C LEU A 68 -30.47 -26.80 -7.87
N LEU A 69 -31.47 -25.94 -8.09
CA LEU A 69 -32.84 -26.16 -7.63
C LEU A 69 -33.46 -27.42 -8.21
N LEU A 70 -33.26 -27.68 -9.52
CA LEU A 70 -33.75 -28.90 -10.17
C LEU A 70 -33.15 -30.16 -9.57
N VAL A 71 -31.85 -30.16 -9.25
CA VAL A 71 -31.18 -31.27 -8.57
C VAL A 71 -31.75 -31.47 -7.16
N VAL A 72 -31.87 -30.40 -6.37
CA VAL A 72 -32.43 -30.47 -5.01
C VAL A 72 -33.88 -30.99 -5.04
N LEU A 73 -34.71 -30.48 -5.94
CA LEU A 73 -36.08 -30.95 -6.11
C LEU A 73 -36.13 -32.41 -6.59
N GLY A 74 -35.24 -32.80 -7.49
CA GLY A 74 -35.10 -34.18 -7.96
C GLY A 74 -34.83 -35.15 -6.82
N VAL A 75 -33.84 -34.85 -5.97
CA VAL A 75 -33.48 -35.65 -4.80
C VAL A 75 -34.64 -35.74 -3.80
N PHE A 76 -35.28 -34.62 -3.46
CA PHE A 76 -36.40 -34.63 -2.52
C PHE A 76 -37.68 -35.28 -3.10
N SER A 77 -37.83 -35.30 -4.44
CA SER A 77 -38.99 -35.93 -5.10
C SER A 77 -39.00 -37.46 -5.04
N LEU A 78 -37.88 -38.09 -4.65
CA LEU A 78 -37.79 -39.54 -4.39
C LEU A 78 -38.66 -39.95 -3.20
N TRP A 79 -38.96 -39.03 -2.28
CA TRP A 79 -39.84 -39.27 -1.15
C TRP A 79 -41.25 -38.74 -1.38
N LYS A 80 -42.25 -39.65 -1.29
CA LYS A 80 -43.68 -39.37 -1.55
C LYS A 80 -44.24 -38.20 -0.73
N ARG A 81 -43.70 -37.98 0.48
CA ARG A 81 -44.06 -36.89 1.41
C ARG A 81 -43.70 -35.48 0.91
N PHE A 82 -42.73 -35.33 0.03
CA PHE A 82 -42.23 -34.03 -0.45
C PHE A 82 -42.72 -33.66 -1.86
N ARG A 83 -43.55 -34.51 -2.49
CA ARG A 83 -44.07 -34.27 -3.85
C ARG A 83 -45.15 -33.18 -3.92
N THR A 84 -45.77 -32.81 -2.80
CA THR A 84 -46.82 -31.77 -2.79
C THR A 84 -46.29 -30.39 -3.17
N PRO A 85 -47.05 -29.57 -3.90
CA PRO A 85 -46.60 -28.26 -4.40
C PRO A 85 -46.17 -27.31 -3.27
N ARG A 86 -46.85 -27.34 -2.13
CA ARG A 86 -46.46 -26.55 -0.94
C ARG A 86 -45.09 -26.95 -0.35
N ASN A 87 -44.77 -28.24 -0.32
CA ASN A 87 -43.47 -28.70 0.20
C ASN A 87 -42.32 -28.39 -0.77
N ARG A 88 -42.56 -28.40 -2.09
CA ARG A 88 -41.57 -27.98 -3.09
C ARG A 88 -41.12 -26.54 -2.90
N VAL A 89 -42.08 -25.62 -2.67
CA VAL A 89 -41.75 -24.20 -2.43
C VAL A 89 -41.01 -24.02 -1.08
N ARG A 90 -41.35 -24.79 -0.04
CA ARG A 90 -40.60 -24.77 1.23
C ARG A 90 -39.15 -25.26 1.07
N ILE A 91 -38.93 -26.29 0.26
CA ILE A 91 -37.59 -26.81 -0.05
C ILE A 91 -36.79 -25.77 -0.84
N MET A 92 -37.40 -25.14 -1.85
CA MET A 92 -36.77 -24.06 -2.62
C MET A 92 -36.37 -22.88 -1.71
N LEU A 93 -37.24 -22.46 -0.79
CA LEU A 93 -36.94 -21.40 0.16
C LEU A 93 -35.80 -21.81 1.11
N GLY A 94 -35.85 -23.01 1.68
CA GLY A 94 -34.82 -23.52 2.58
C GLY A 94 -33.44 -23.64 1.90
N ALA A 95 -33.40 -24.12 0.65
CA ALA A 95 -32.19 -24.18 -0.15
C ALA A 95 -31.64 -22.77 -0.46
N GLY A 96 -32.50 -21.81 -0.79
CA GLY A 96 -32.10 -20.43 -1.06
C GLY A 96 -31.51 -19.73 0.18
N VAL A 97 -32.13 -19.92 1.35
CA VAL A 97 -31.61 -19.38 2.63
C VAL A 97 -30.29 -20.06 3.01
N PHE A 98 -30.16 -21.37 2.80
CA PHE A 98 -28.91 -22.09 3.06
C PHE A 98 -27.76 -21.60 2.15
N LEU A 99 -28.03 -21.41 0.85
CA LEU A 99 -27.03 -20.88 -0.09
C LEU A 99 -26.64 -19.44 0.22
N LEU A 100 -27.61 -18.60 0.63
CA LEU A 100 -27.32 -17.25 1.12
C LEU A 100 -26.39 -17.29 2.34
N ALA A 101 -26.68 -18.14 3.33
CA ALA A 101 -25.85 -18.26 4.52
C ALA A 101 -24.45 -18.82 4.20
N ALA A 102 -24.38 -19.84 3.35
CA ALA A 102 -23.11 -20.47 2.93
C ALA A 102 -22.23 -19.52 2.09
N GLY A 103 -22.83 -18.64 1.30
CA GLY A 103 -22.10 -17.62 0.53
C GLY A 103 -21.75 -16.37 1.34
N ALA A 104 -22.59 -15.97 2.29
CA ALA A 104 -22.44 -14.73 3.04
C ALA A 104 -21.19 -14.70 3.94
N VAL A 105 -20.85 -15.82 4.59
CA VAL A 105 -19.69 -15.92 5.50
C VAL A 105 -18.35 -15.71 4.77
N PRO A 106 -17.99 -16.51 3.75
CA PRO A 106 -16.72 -16.32 3.03
C PRO A 106 -16.67 -15.01 2.23
N LEU A 107 -17.82 -14.43 1.85
CA LEU A 107 -17.85 -13.09 1.23
C LEU A 107 -17.63 -11.97 2.24
N ALA A 108 -18.20 -12.07 3.45
CA ALA A 108 -18.02 -11.07 4.50
C ALA A 108 -16.53 -10.99 4.89
N GLU A 109 -15.87 -12.14 5.03
CA GLU A 109 -14.43 -12.24 5.27
C GLU A 109 -13.60 -11.61 4.15
N ARG A 110 -13.85 -11.97 2.88
CA ARG A 110 -13.16 -11.34 1.73
C ARG A 110 -13.38 -9.84 1.64
N SER A 111 -14.57 -9.35 1.96
CA SER A 111 -14.86 -7.92 1.93
C SER A 111 -14.11 -7.17 3.04
N HIS A 112 -13.93 -7.81 4.20
CA HIS A 112 -13.16 -7.27 5.30
C HIS A 112 -11.67 -7.23 4.96
N ASP A 113 -11.11 -8.33 4.44
CA ASP A 113 -9.71 -8.42 4.05
C ASP A 113 -9.34 -7.40 2.97
N ASN A 114 -10.15 -7.26 1.92
CA ASN A 114 -9.93 -6.25 0.88
C ASN A 114 -9.92 -4.84 1.47
N ARG A 115 -10.77 -4.56 2.47
CA ARG A 115 -10.81 -3.25 3.12
C ARG A 115 -9.55 -2.99 3.95
N GLN A 116 -9.09 -3.98 4.73
CA GLN A 116 -7.86 -3.85 5.51
C GLN A 116 -6.64 -3.67 4.59
N ARG A 117 -6.60 -4.39 3.48
CA ARG A 117 -5.60 -4.28 2.43
C ARG A 117 -5.55 -2.87 1.82
N ASP A 118 -6.72 -2.29 1.52
CA ASP A 118 -6.82 -0.95 0.95
C ASP A 118 -6.37 0.13 1.96
N ILE A 119 -6.71 -0.05 3.24
CA ILE A 119 -6.25 0.83 4.33
C ILE A 119 -4.72 0.78 4.45
N ALA A 120 -4.15 -0.42 4.55
CA ALA A 120 -2.70 -0.60 4.66
C ALA A 120 -1.96 -0.02 3.44
N ASN A 121 -2.42 -0.31 2.23
CA ASN A 121 -1.82 0.23 1.00
C ASN A 121 -1.88 1.77 0.97
N THR A 122 -2.99 2.38 1.41
CA THR A 122 -3.13 3.84 1.46
C THR A 122 -2.16 4.47 2.46
N GLU A 123 -2.01 3.86 3.63
CA GLU A 123 -1.13 4.36 4.68
C GLU A 123 0.36 4.14 4.36
N ILE A 124 0.71 3.03 3.72
CA ILE A 124 2.06 2.79 3.17
C ILE A 124 2.39 3.83 2.09
N ARG A 125 1.45 4.14 1.19
CA ARG A 125 1.65 5.19 0.18
C ARG A 125 1.94 6.55 0.81
N LYS A 126 1.20 6.95 1.86
CA LYS A 126 1.48 8.19 2.59
C LYS A 126 2.89 8.22 3.17
N ALA A 127 3.36 7.12 3.73
CA ALA A 127 4.72 7.02 4.25
C ALA A 127 5.78 7.15 3.13
N ILE A 128 5.54 6.50 1.98
CA ILE A 128 6.41 6.63 0.79
C ILE A 128 6.38 8.06 0.23
N ASP A 129 5.21 8.70 0.20
CA ASP A 129 5.06 10.07 -0.27
C ASP A 129 5.79 11.05 0.65
N ALA A 130 5.77 10.84 1.96
CA ALA A 130 6.58 11.62 2.91
C ALA A 130 8.09 11.46 2.64
N LEU A 131 8.56 10.23 2.39
CA LEU A 131 9.95 9.99 1.97
C LEU A 131 10.25 10.61 0.60
N ARG A 132 9.27 10.70 -0.31
CA ARG A 132 9.45 11.31 -1.63
C ARG A 132 9.52 12.84 -1.54
N MET A 133 8.72 13.46 -0.68
CA MET A 133 8.81 14.88 -0.37
C MET A 133 10.19 15.22 0.22
N GLN A 134 10.73 14.34 1.06
CA GLN A 134 12.11 14.44 1.53
C GLN A 134 13.12 14.32 0.38
N ALA A 135 12.95 13.33 -0.51
CA ALA A 135 13.87 13.09 -1.62
C ALA A 135 13.87 14.18 -2.70
N GLY A 136 12.73 14.81 -2.98
CA GLY A 136 12.57 15.85 -4.01
C GLY A 136 12.82 17.29 -3.54
N GLY A 137 13.32 17.47 -2.32
CA GLY A 137 13.40 18.78 -1.68
C GLY A 137 14.65 19.58 -2.03
N GLY A 138 14.64 20.26 -3.17
CA GLY A 138 15.42 21.50 -3.32
C GLY A 138 14.99 22.53 -2.28
N SER A 139 15.96 23.06 -1.51
CA SER A 139 15.84 24.19 -0.57
C SER A 139 14.73 24.19 0.51
N GLY A 140 13.94 23.13 0.68
CA GLY A 140 12.89 23.03 1.71
C GLY A 140 13.46 22.71 3.09
N VAL A 141 13.03 23.46 4.11
CA VAL A 141 13.42 23.24 5.51
C VAL A 141 12.92 21.86 5.98
N PRO A 142 13.72 21.07 6.74
CA PRO A 142 13.35 19.71 7.20
C PRO A 142 12.03 19.59 7.97
N GLU A 143 11.51 20.72 8.45
CA GLU A 143 10.33 20.86 9.32
C GLU A 143 9.00 20.65 8.58
N ASP A 144 8.96 20.75 7.24
CA ASP A 144 7.71 20.70 6.48
C ASP A 144 7.27 19.28 6.08
N VAL A 145 8.14 18.28 6.19
CA VAL A 145 7.75 16.89 5.96
C VAL A 145 6.98 16.40 7.20
N PRO A 146 5.81 15.74 7.08
CA PRO A 146 5.11 15.20 8.25
C PRO A 146 5.89 14.02 8.88
N ALA A 147 5.81 13.86 10.20
CA ALA A 147 6.34 12.66 10.87
C ALA A 147 5.50 11.42 10.52
N ILE A 148 6.15 10.27 10.44
CA ILE A 148 5.50 8.99 10.17
C ILE A 148 5.18 8.34 11.52
N ASP A 149 3.89 8.26 11.85
CA ASP A 149 3.42 7.48 12.99
C ASP A 149 3.53 5.99 12.67
N PRO A 150 4.29 5.17 13.45
CA PRO A 150 4.43 3.74 13.21
C PRO A 150 3.16 2.94 13.52
N SER A 151 2.16 3.55 14.17
CA SER A 151 0.92 2.86 14.51
C SER A 151 0.15 2.42 13.24
N PRO A 152 -0.23 1.12 13.13
CA PRO A 152 -0.98 0.66 11.98
C PRO A 152 -2.46 1.02 12.11
N LYS A 153 -3.08 1.39 10.99
CA LYS A 153 -4.54 1.60 10.91
C LYS A 153 -5.28 0.37 10.41
N ALA A 154 -4.62 -0.49 9.64
CA ALA A 154 -5.14 -1.80 9.29
C ALA A 154 -4.98 -2.78 10.46
N THR A 155 -5.84 -3.81 10.48
CA THR A 155 -5.78 -4.91 11.44
C THR A 155 -5.28 -6.20 10.78
N GLY A 156 -4.91 -7.18 11.61
CA GLY A 156 -4.45 -8.49 11.13
C GLY A 156 -3.11 -8.40 10.37
N PRO A 157 -2.85 -9.34 9.43
CA PRO A 157 -1.58 -9.41 8.71
C PRO A 157 -1.21 -8.12 7.95
N TYR A 158 -2.19 -7.43 7.37
CA TYR A 158 -1.97 -6.16 6.67
C TYR A 158 -1.55 -5.03 7.62
N GLY A 159 -2.06 -5.01 8.85
CA GLY A 159 -1.63 -4.08 9.90
C GLY A 159 -0.18 -4.31 10.33
N GLU A 160 0.24 -5.58 10.43
CA GLU A 160 1.63 -5.92 10.75
C GLU A 160 2.59 -5.44 9.65
N MET A 161 2.22 -5.62 8.38
CA MET A 161 3.00 -5.14 7.23
C MET A 161 3.04 -3.61 7.15
N GLU A 162 1.91 -2.95 7.41
CA GLU A 162 1.84 -1.49 7.51
C GLU A 162 2.78 -0.96 8.61
N ARG A 163 2.73 -1.55 9.81
CA ARG A 163 3.61 -1.19 10.93
C ARG A 163 5.08 -1.35 10.56
N ALA A 164 5.45 -2.48 9.96
CA ALA A 164 6.82 -2.76 9.56
C ALA A 164 7.36 -1.70 8.59
N MET A 165 6.58 -1.40 7.55
CA MET A 165 6.95 -0.43 6.53
C MET A 165 7.04 0.99 7.10
N LYS A 166 6.06 1.39 7.93
CA LYS A 166 6.06 2.71 8.59
C LYS A 166 7.21 2.86 9.57
N THR A 167 7.61 1.80 10.27
CA THR A 167 8.76 1.81 11.18
C THR A 167 10.04 2.11 10.41
N VAL A 168 10.32 1.36 9.34
CA VAL A 168 11.51 1.58 8.48
C VAL A 168 11.49 2.97 7.84
N ALA A 169 10.33 3.39 7.31
CA ALA A 169 10.20 4.71 6.70
C ALA A 169 10.39 5.84 7.71
N GLY A 170 9.81 5.71 8.91
CA GLY A 170 9.95 6.67 10.00
C GLY A 170 11.39 6.81 10.49
N GLU A 171 12.10 5.69 10.64
CA GLU A 171 13.50 5.69 11.05
C GLU A 171 14.40 6.38 10.02
N ARG A 172 14.25 6.05 8.73
CA ARG A 172 15.01 6.73 7.66
C ARG A 172 14.74 8.23 7.60
N LEU A 173 13.48 8.64 7.79
CA LEU A 173 13.10 10.04 7.82
C LEU A 173 13.69 10.75 9.04
N ALA A 174 13.67 10.12 10.21
CA ALA A 174 14.25 10.65 11.44
C ALA A 174 15.76 10.82 11.32
N GLN A 175 16.48 9.81 10.81
CA GLN A 175 17.91 9.87 10.55
C GLN A 175 18.27 11.03 9.61
N HIS A 176 17.53 11.20 8.52
CA HIS A 176 17.78 12.30 7.59
C HIS A 176 17.52 13.67 8.21
N ARG A 177 16.46 13.83 9.00
CA ARG A 177 16.20 15.08 9.73
C ARG A 177 17.32 15.39 10.74
N ALA A 178 17.78 14.38 11.48
CA ALA A 178 18.88 14.54 12.43
C ALA A 178 20.15 15.00 11.71
N TYR A 179 20.49 14.39 10.57
CA TYR A 179 21.61 14.82 9.73
C TYR A 179 21.51 16.29 9.31
N LEU A 180 20.37 16.70 8.75
CA LEU A 180 20.18 18.09 8.31
C LEU A 180 20.19 19.09 9.48
N GLN A 181 19.69 18.68 10.64
CA GLN A 181 19.73 19.49 11.85
C GLN A 181 21.16 19.67 12.34
N GLU A 182 21.98 18.62 12.39
CA GLU A 182 23.39 18.72 12.76
C GLU A 182 24.18 19.58 11.76
N LEU A 183 23.92 19.43 10.45
CA LEU A 183 24.52 20.32 9.43
C LEU A 183 24.14 21.79 9.64
N LYS A 184 22.88 22.06 10.03
CA LYS A 184 22.39 23.41 10.35
C LYS A 184 23.08 23.98 11.58
N GLU A 185 23.27 23.16 12.62
CA GLU A 185 23.95 23.54 13.87
C GLU A 185 25.44 23.84 13.66
N ILE A 186 26.13 23.03 12.84
CA ILE A 186 27.51 23.29 12.41
C ILE A 186 27.60 24.57 11.58
N GLY A 187 26.51 24.98 10.92
CA GLY A 187 26.44 26.23 10.16
C GLY A 187 26.67 26.07 8.67
N LEU A 188 26.62 24.83 8.14
CA LEU A 188 26.78 24.54 6.72
C LEU A 188 25.84 25.36 5.82
N PRO A 189 24.55 25.60 6.15
CA PRO A 189 23.67 26.42 5.31
C PRO A 189 24.15 27.86 5.13
N ARG A 190 24.93 28.35 6.10
CA ARG A 190 25.52 29.68 6.02
C ARG A 190 26.84 29.66 5.28
N LEU A 191 27.47 28.52 4.97
CA LEU A 191 28.86 28.42 4.47
C LEU A 191 29.25 29.45 3.39
N PHE A 192 28.37 29.80 2.46
CA PHE A 192 28.66 30.79 1.41
C PHE A 192 28.05 32.19 1.63
N ASP A 193 27.61 32.51 2.84
CA ASP A 193 27.23 33.87 3.25
C ASP A 193 28.42 34.82 3.10
N ALA A 194 28.31 35.72 2.12
CA ALA A 194 29.35 36.68 1.76
C ALA A 194 29.80 37.54 2.97
N GLY A 195 28.84 37.99 3.80
CA GLY A 195 29.13 38.82 4.96
C GLY A 195 29.88 38.08 6.07
N ARG A 196 29.67 36.76 6.21
CA ARG A 196 30.47 35.93 7.12
C ARG A 196 31.86 35.66 6.53
N LEU A 197 31.94 35.24 5.27
CA LEU A 197 33.21 34.94 4.59
C LEU A 197 34.17 36.13 4.59
N ALA A 198 33.66 37.35 4.40
CA ALA A 198 34.46 38.57 4.46
C ALA A 198 35.08 38.82 5.85
N ARG A 199 34.45 38.35 6.93
CA ARG A 199 34.92 38.46 8.32
C ARG A 199 35.76 37.25 8.77
N ASP A 200 35.62 36.11 8.10
CA ASP A 200 36.39 34.89 8.33
C ASP A 200 37.80 35.03 7.75
N SER A 201 38.74 35.52 8.56
CA SER A 201 40.14 35.70 8.16
C SER A 201 40.82 34.34 7.95
N GLY A 202 41.35 34.11 6.74
CA GLY A 202 41.96 32.83 6.37
C GLY A 202 40.96 31.68 6.19
N LEU A 203 39.66 32.00 6.15
CA LEU A 203 38.57 31.05 5.97
C LEU A 203 38.61 29.85 6.95
N ILE A 204 39.11 30.09 8.17
CA ILE A 204 39.33 29.07 9.19
C ILE A 204 37.99 28.53 9.68
N GLU A 205 37.02 29.40 9.95
CA GLU A 205 35.67 28.98 10.37
C GLU A 205 35.02 28.13 9.27
N SER A 206 35.16 28.56 8.01
CA SER A 206 34.59 27.85 6.86
C SER A 206 35.23 26.47 6.63
N ARG A 207 36.54 26.33 6.83
CA ARG A 207 37.23 25.02 6.81
C ARG A 207 36.78 24.13 7.98
N LEU A 208 36.58 24.70 9.17
CA LEU A 208 36.11 23.96 10.34
C LEU A 208 34.67 23.45 10.15
N ILE A 209 33.78 24.26 9.56
CA ILE A 209 32.40 23.85 9.19
C ILE A 209 32.44 22.63 8.28
N LEU A 210 33.29 22.64 7.26
CA LEU A 210 33.43 21.54 6.31
C LEU A 210 34.03 20.30 6.96
N GLU A 211 35.08 20.45 7.77
CA GLU A 211 35.68 19.32 8.49
C GLU A 211 34.66 18.64 9.43
N GLN A 212 33.83 19.43 10.12
CA GLN A 212 32.78 18.88 10.98
C GLN A 212 31.69 18.19 10.16
N ALA A 213 31.25 18.79 9.04
CA ALA A 213 30.27 18.17 8.15
C ALA A 213 30.77 16.83 7.57
N GLU A 214 32.02 16.78 7.10
CA GLU A 214 32.63 15.55 6.58
C GLU A 214 32.73 14.45 7.63
N LYS A 215 32.96 14.79 8.90
CA LYS A 215 33.00 13.82 10.00
C LYS A 215 31.64 13.18 10.31
N LEU A 216 30.53 13.83 9.97
CA LEU A 216 29.18 13.27 10.17
C LEU A 216 28.85 12.16 9.17
N VAL A 217 29.31 12.30 7.93
CA VAL A 217 28.90 11.44 6.81
C VAL A 217 29.12 9.94 7.08
N PRO A 218 30.27 9.48 7.60
CA PRO A 218 30.47 8.05 7.86
C PRO A 218 29.49 7.45 8.86
N ALA A 219 29.15 8.20 9.93
CA ALA A 219 28.23 7.72 10.96
C ALA A 219 26.82 7.56 10.40
N TYR A 220 26.31 8.58 9.69
CA TYR A 220 24.99 8.55 9.08
C TYR A 220 24.89 7.55 7.92
N ARG A 221 25.97 7.36 7.16
CA ARG A 221 26.08 6.30 6.15
C ARG A 221 25.91 4.93 6.78
N GLN A 222 26.60 4.67 7.90
CA GLN A 222 26.52 3.38 8.59
C GLN A 222 25.12 3.15 9.17
N GLN A 223 24.57 4.13 9.89
CA GLN A 223 23.21 4.05 10.43
C GLN A 223 22.16 3.77 9.36
N SER A 224 22.30 4.36 8.17
CA SER A 224 21.39 4.11 7.05
C SER A 224 21.49 2.68 6.52
N LEU A 225 22.69 2.09 6.52
CA LEU A 225 22.92 0.70 6.10
C LEU A 225 22.39 -0.29 7.13
N ASP A 226 22.56 0.04 8.42
CA ASP A 226 22.08 -0.79 9.54
C ASP A 226 20.56 -0.98 9.48
N VAL A 227 19.80 0.07 9.14
CA VAL A 227 18.33 -0.02 8.93
C VAL A 227 17.96 -1.07 7.89
N LEU A 228 18.72 -1.17 6.80
CA LEU A 228 18.48 -2.19 5.76
C LEU A 228 18.88 -3.59 6.23
N ASP A 229 19.95 -3.68 7.01
CA ASP A 229 20.47 -4.94 7.54
C ASP A 229 19.59 -5.52 8.67
N GLU A 230 18.83 -4.67 9.36
CA GLU A 230 17.85 -5.07 10.39
C GLU A 230 16.48 -5.49 9.81
N MET A 231 16.17 -5.15 8.56
CA MET A 231 14.88 -5.51 7.92
C MET A 231 14.54 -7.00 8.00
N PRO A 232 15.47 -7.97 7.81
CA PRO A 232 15.16 -9.39 7.96
C PRO A 232 14.72 -9.77 9.37
N ALA A 233 15.27 -9.14 10.41
CA ALA A 233 14.85 -9.38 11.79
C ALA A 233 13.44 -8.82 12.03
N LEU A 234 13.16 -7.62 11.52
CA LEU A 234 11.83 -7.02 11.55
C LEU A 234 10.79 -7.92 10.87
N VAL A 235 11.07 -8.43 9.67
CA VAL A 235 10.15 -9.32 8.94
C VAL A 235 9.88 -10.62 9.69
N ARG A 236 10.89 -11.20 10.36
CA ARG A 236 10.70 -12.42 11.17
C ARG A 236 9.78 -12.19 12.37
N SER A 237 9.80 -10.98 12.93
CA SER A 237 8.98 -10.58 14.08
C SER A 237 7.51 -10.34 13.75
N LEU A 238 7.15 -10.22 12.46
CA LEU A 238 5.77 -9.94 12.04
C LEU A 238 4.84 -11.11 12.37
N THR A 239 3.62 -10.78 12.80
CA THR A 239 2.57 -11.78 13.07
C THR A 239 1.80 -12.14 11.78
N ILE A 240 2.53 -12.61 10.76
CA ILE A 240 2.00 -13.06 9.46
C ILE A 240 2.33 -14.54 9.21
N SER A 241 1.78 -15.12 8.14
CA SER A 241 2.03 -16.53 7.84
C SER A 241 3.50 -16.78 7.44
N GLU A 242 4.07 -17.91 7.86
CA GLU A 242 5.42 -18.32 7.48
C GLU A 242 5.70 -18.33 5.96
N PRO A 243 4.80 -18.79 5.06
CA PRO A 243 5.04 -18.69 3.63
C PRO A 243 5.09 -17.24 3.13
N GLU A 244 4.39 -16.29 3.77
CA GLU A 244 4.50 -14.86 3.44
C GLU A 244 5.82 -14.28 3.93
N LYS A 245 6.25 -14.60 5.15
CA LYS A 245 7.58 -14.21 5.65
C LYS A 245 8.68 -14.67 4.72
N ALA A 246 8.65 -15.93 4.29
CA ALA A 246 9.64 -16.51 3.39
C ALA A 246 9.72 -15.75 2.06
N LYS A 247 8.56 -15.37 1.48
CA LYS A 247 8.52 -14.57 0.24
C LYS A 247 9.14 -13.18 0.43
N ILE A 248 8.84 -12.50 1.54
CA ILE A 248 9.39 -11.17 1.82
C ILE A 248 10.90 -11.27 2.07
N LEU A 249 11.35 -12.25 2.86
CA LEU A 249 12.78 -12.48 3.11
C LEU A 249 13.55 -12.80 1.83
N GLN A 250 12.96 -13.57 0.91
CA GLN A 250 13.54 -13.82 -0.40
C GLN A 250 13.68 -12.52 -1.20
N ALA A 251 12.61 -11.72 -1.29
CA ALA A 251 12.64 -10.44 -2.00
C ALA A 251 13.66 -9.45 -1.40
N LEU A 252 13.80 -9.43 -0.07
CA LEU A 252 14.84 -8.64 0.60
C LEU A 252 16.24 -9.14 0.24
N THR A 253 16.45 -10.46 0.24
CA THR A 253 17.74 -11.06 -0.12
C THR A 253 18.12 -10.74 -1.57
N ASP A 254 17.17 -10.88 -2.49
CA ASP A 254 17.36 -10.62 -3.92
C ASP A 254 17.66 -9.14 -4.22
N SER A 255 17.08 -8.22 -3.43
CA SER A 255 17.25 -6.77 -3.61
C SER A 255 18.37 -6.14 -2.77
N ARG A 256 18.92 -6.85 -1.77
CA ARG A 256 19.86 -6.30 -0.78
C ARG A 256 21.10 -5.65 -1.41
N ALA A 257 21.77 -6.36 -2.33
CA ALA A 257 22.98 -5.85 -2.95
C ALA A 257 22.73 -4.55 -3.73
N ALA A 258 21.65 -4.51 -4.50
CA ALA A 258 21.26 -3.33 -5.27
C ALA A 258 20.84 -2.15 -4.37
N SER A 259 20.10 -2.42 -3.29
CA SER A 259 19.68 -1.40 -2.32
C SER A 259 20.87 -0.80 -1.57
N ASN A 260 21.81 -1.64 -1.11
CA ASN A 260 23.01 -1.20 -0.43
C ASN A 260 23.91 -0.38 -1.35
N GLU A 261 24.06 -0.79 -2.61
CA GLU A 261 24.86 -0.05 -3.59
C GLU A 261 24.28 1.33 -3.88
N LYS A 262 22.97 1.42 -4.09
CA LYS A 262 22.29 2.72 -4.27
C LYS A 262 22.48 3.63 -3.07
N LEU A 263 22.33 3.10 -1.86
CA LEU A 263 22.49 3.88 -0.64
C LEU A 263 23.93 4.35 -0.45
N ARG A 264 24.93 3.49 -0.71
CA ARG A 264 26.34 3.88 -0.71
C ARG A 264 26.60 5.01 -1.71
N ARG A 265 26.08 4.89 -2.92
CA ARG A 265 26.22 5.92 -3.95
C ARG A 265 25.66 7.27 -3.51
N VAL A 266 24.51 7.29 -2.84
CA VAL A 266 23.92 8.53 -2.28
C VAL A 266 24.87 9.20 -1.28
N TRP A 267 25.49 8.44 -0.38
CA TRP A 267 26.45 8.98 0.60
C TRP A 267 27.81 9.34 -0.02
N ASP A 268 28.24 8.63 -1.07
CA ASP A 268 29.44 8.98 -1.81
C ASP A 268 29.24 10.29 -2.60
N LEU A 269 28.03 10.58 -3.09
CA LEU A 269 27.67 11.86 -3.70
C LEU A 269 27.70 12.99 -2.66
N GLU A 270 27.18 12.75 -1.46
CA GLU A 270 27.25 13.71 -0.35
C GLU A 270 28.71 14.11 -0.04
N THR A 271 29.60 13.11 0.03
CA THR A 271 31.03 13.34 0.25
C THR A 271 31.66 14.19 -0.87
N GLN A 272 31.28 13.94 -2.13
CA GLN A 272 31.74 14.74 -3.27
C GLN A 272 31.21 16.17 -3.22
N ILE A 273 29.97 16.39 -2.78
CA ILE A 273 29.39 17.73 -2.62
C ILE A 273 30.18 18.53 -1.57
N LEU A 274 30.45 17.94 -0.40
CA LEU A 274 31.26 18.59 0.64
C LEU A 274 32.69 18.90 0.15
N HIS A 275 33.27 17.97 -0.62
CA HIS A 275 34.59 18.19 -1.22
C HIS A 275 34.60 19.40 -2.19
N GLU A 276 33.59 19.51 -3.06
CA GLU A 276 33.45 20.65 -3.98
C GLU A 276 33.26 21.97 -3.22
N PHE A 277 32.53 21.96 -2.11
CA PHE A 277 32.48 23.13 -1.22
C PHE A 277 33.86 23.49 -0.66
N GLY A 278 34.68 22.50 -0.29
CA GLY A 278 36.07 22.71 0.11
C GLY A 278 36.93 23.32 -0.98
N LEU A 279 36.75 22.91 -2.24
CA LEU A 279 37.44 23.51 -3.39
C LEU A 279 37.03 24.96 -3.60
N MET A 280 35.75 25.29 -3.42
CA MET A 280 35.26 26.68 -3.48
C MET A 280 35.86 27.54 -2.36
N ILE A 281 35.92 27.04 -1.12
CA ILE A 281 36.57 27.75 0.00
C ILE A 281 38.07 27.93 -0.27
N THR A 282 38.75 26.91 -0.78
CA THR A 282 40.18 27.00 -1.13
C THR A 282 40.43 28.05 -2.23
N LEU A 283 39.59 28.07 -3.27
CA LEU A 283 39.65 29.08 -4.33
C LEU A 283 39.49 30.51 -3.78
N LEU A 284 38.58 30.71 -2.83
CA LEU A 284 38.40 32.00 -2.17
C LEU A 284 39.62 32.36 -1.30
N ASP A 285 40.18 31.41 -0.57
CA ASP A 285 41.35 31.67 0.29
C ASP A 285 42.58 32.08 -0.53
N ASP A 286 42.90 31.30 -1.57
CA ASP A 286 44.05 31.53 -2.46
C ASP A 286 43.99 32.89 -3.17
N ASN A 287 42.78 33.45 -3.34
CA ASN A 287 42.53 34.64 -4.13
C ASN A 287 41.88 35.77 -3.31
N ARG A 288 42.16 35.84 -2.00
CA ARG A 288 41.54 36.78 -1.05
C ARG A 288 41.52 38.25 -1.49
N GLN A 289 42.56 38.70 -2.18
CA GLN A 289 42.66 40.08 -2.68
C GLN A 289 41.78 40.37 -3.91
N PHE A 290 41.25 39.33 -4.56
CA PHE A 290 40.50 39.42 -5.81
C PHE A 290 39.02 39.10 -5.63
N TRP A 291 38.51 39.07 -4.40
CA TRP A 291 37.08 39.03 -4.14
C TRP A 291 36.72 39.87 -2.92
N TYR A 292 35.47 40.30 -2.85
CA TYR A 292 34.91 41.01 -1.72
C TYR A 292 33.42 40.69 -1.58
N ALA A 293 32.88 40.92 -0.39
CA ALA A 293 31.45 40.85 -0.16
C ALA A 293 30.82 42.21 -0.46
N ASP A 294 29.78 42.22 -1.30
CA ASP A 294 28.90 43.37 -1.47
C ASP A 294 27.48 42.95 -1.08
N ARG A 295 26.99 43.52 0.02
CA ARG A 295 25.73 43.10 0.68
C ARG A 295 25.76 41.58 0.99
N ASN A 296 25.01 40.79 0.24
CA ASN A 296 24.92 39.33 0.39
C ASN A 296 25.54 38.56 -0.78
N GLU A 297 26.30 39.23 -1.64
CA GLU A 297 26.88 38.60 -2.82
C GLU A 297 28.41 38.60 -2.76
N LEU A 298 29.00 37.48 -3.20
CA LEU A 298 30.43 37.38 -3.49
C LEU A 298 30.72 38.03 -4.84
N LYS A 299 31.52 39.09 -4.84
CA LYS A 299 32.01 39.76 -6.04
C LYS A 299 33.46 39.37 -6.29
N PHE A 300 33.78 39.05 -7.54
CA PHE A 300 35.13 38.70 -7.97
C PHE A 300 35.70 39.81 -8.85
N GLY A 301 36.92 40.24 -8.57
CA GLY A 301 37.69 41.19 -9.38
C GLY A 301 38.30 40.56 -10.63
N ARG A 302 38.35 39.22 -10.71
CA ARG A 302 38.84 38.48 -11.88
C ARG A 302 37.78 37.51 -12.42
N ASN A 303 37.49 37.63 -13.71
CA ASN A 303 36.53 36.75 -14.39
C ASN A 303 36.95 35.27 -14.36
N ALA A 304 38.25 34.98 -14.35
CA ALA A 304 38.76 33.61 -14.28
C ALA A 304 38.38 32.91 -12.97
N ASP A 305 38.43 33.63 -11.84
CA ASP A 305 38.08 33.09 -10.52
C ASP A 305 36.57 32.89 -10.40
N LEU A 306 35.77 33.86 -10.88
CA LEU A 306 34.31 33.73 -10.98
C LEU A 306 33.91 32.49 -11.80
N THR A 307 34.59 32.27 -12.93
CA THR A 307 34.32 31.12 -13.81
C THR A 307 34.62 29.80 -13.09
N ARG A 308 35.76 29.70 -12.40
CA ARG A 308 36.11 28.50 -11.61
C ARG A 308 35.12 28.28 -10.46
N PHE A 309 34.71 29.34 -9.77
CA PHE A 309 33.73 29.25 -8.70
C PHE A 309 32.38 28.71 -9.22
N HIS A 310 31.89 29.22 -10.36
CA HIS A 310 30.68 28.71 -10.99
C HIS A 310 30.82 27.25 -11.47
N GLN A 311 31.99 26.83 -11.95
CA GLN A 311 32.22 25.43 -12.34
C GLN A 311 32.06 24.45 -11.17
N HIS A 312 32.53 24.82 -9.98
CA HIS A 312 32.32 24.04 -8.76
C HIS A 312 30.84 24.04 -8.36
N GLN A 313 30.18 25.20 -8.40
CA GLN A 313 28.74 25.32 -8.11
C GLN A 313 27.88 24.47 -9.07
N ASP A 314 28.20 24.46 -10.36
CA ASP A 314 27.52 23.63 -11.37
C ASP A 314 27.76 22.14 -11.12
N THR A 315 28.95 21.78 -10.64
CA THR A 315 29.27 20.40 -10.25
C THR A 315 28.44 19.98 -9.03
N VAL A 316 28.36 20.81 -7.98
CA VAL A 316 27.47 20.58 -6.83
C VAL A 316 26.02 20.39 -7.29
N ASN A 317 25.51 21.29 -8.13
CA ASN A 317 24.14 21.21 -8.65
C ASN A 317 23.89 19.89 -9.41
N ARG A 318 24.87 19.43 -10.19
CA ARG A 318 24.79 18.14 -10.91
C ARG A 318 24.77 16.96 -9.94
N LEU A 319 25.65 16.95 -8.93
CA LEU A 319 25.72 15.89 -7.92
C LEU A 319 24.43 15.82 -7.10
N ALA A 320 23.91 16.96 -6.66
CA ALA A 320 22.65 17.05 -5.91
C ALA A 320 21.45 16.51 -6.73
N ARG A 321 21.37 16.84 -8.03
CA ARG A 321 20.35 16.27 -8.93
C ARG A 321 20.50 14.77 -9.10
N GLU A 322 21.73 14.24 -9.13
CA GLU A 322 21.96 12.80 -9.17
C GLU A 322 21.48 12.12 -7.88
N GLN A 323 21.74 12.74 -6.73
CA GLN A 323 21.29 12.28 -5.42
C GLN A 323 19.76 12.23 -5.32
N GLU A 324 19.06 13.30 -5.73
CA GLU A 324 17.60 13.37 -5.82
C GLU A 324 17.03 12.29 -6.75
N ARG A 325 17.67 12.09 -7.92
CA ARG A 325 17.26 11.05 -8.87
C ARG A 325 17.40 9.65 -8.26
N LEU A 326 18.51 9.35 -7.60
CA LEU A 326 18.74 8.06 -6.94
C LEU A 326 17.78 7.85 -5.78
N ALA A 327 17.53 8.88 -4.97
CA ALA A 327 16.56 8.83 -3.88
C ALA A 327 15.16 8.50 -4.41
N THR A 328 14.70 9.21 -5.45
CA THR A 328 13.40 8.96 -6.10
C THR A 328 13.32 7.56 -6.72
N GLN A 329 14.39 7.08 -7.37
CA GLN A 329 14.45 5.73 -7.94
C GLN A 329 14.47 4.63 -6.87
N SER A 330 15.09 4.87 -5.72
CA SER A 330 15.13 3.93 -4.60
C SER A 330 13.75 3.78 -3.95
N LEU A 331 12.99 4.88 -3.86
CA LEU A 331 11.62 4.90 -3.32
C LEU A 331 10.60 4.33 -4.31
N ALA A 332 10.81 4.51 -5.61
CA ALA A 332 9.99 3.87 -6.65
C ALA A 332 10.21 2.34 -6.74
N ALA A 333 11.38 1.86 -6.30
CA ALA A 333 11.74 0.44 -6.28
C ALA A 333 11.32 -0.30 -5.00
N MET A 334 10.95 0.41 -3.93
CA MET A 334 10.17 -0.22 -2.85
C MET A 334 8.87 -0.75 -3.47
N PRO A 335 8.45 -1.97 -3.14
CA PRO A 335 7.36 -2.62 -3.84
C PRO A 335 6.10 -1.75 -3.76
N GLN A 336 5.82 -1.03 -4.84
CA GLN A 336 4.51 -0.46 -5.13
C GLN A 336 3.49 -1.56 -5.45
N ALA A 337 3.92 -2.82 -5.42
CA ALA A 337 3.06 -3.97 -5.51
C ALA A 337 2.03 -3.85 -4.38
N PRO A 338 0.74 -3.64 -4.69
CA PRO A 338 -0.29 -3.70 -3.67
C PRO A 338 -0.12 -5.03 -2.94
N LEU A 339 -0.23 -5.00 -1.61
CA LEU A 339 -0.38 -6.21 -0.82
C LEU A 339 -1.44 -7.05 -1.56
N ARG A 340 -1.05 -8.24 -2.07
CA ARG A 340 -1.92 -9.03 -2.96
C ARG A 340 -3.00 -9.73 -2.16
#